data_AF-A0A0D2X5K9-F1
#
_entry.id   AF-A0A0D2X5K9-F1
#
_cell.length_a   1.000
_cell.length_b   1.000
_cell.length_c   1.000
_cell.angle_alpha   90.00
_cell.angle_beta   90.00
_cell.angle_gamma   90.00
#
_symmetry.space_group_name_H-M   'P 1'
#
loop_
_entity.id
_entity.type
_entity.pdbx_description
1 polymer ?
#
loop_
_entity_poly.entity_id
_entity_poly.type
_entity_poly.pdbx_seq_one_letter_code
_entity_poly.pdbx_strand_id
1 'polypeptide(L)'
;MAKEIKKSNIYTKTGDQGTSSLYTGERRTKAHAIFNALGDVDELNSALGLARAYCVVPSTGSTGTTDSAAATCTTAVTGSGAESRKGQLVPLIEDIQCALLEIGSSIGTPRTWKAPQDESDTTPADQGVAAAGDDEEDPEEAAKRARMLASTAFDAEGVRLAALEHAIDLYDSLLPRLTNFILPSGGLASSHLHLARSICRRAERAVVPLLQSGAGEKSVGKYLNRLSDFLFVAARFAAQQDGQTEVVFRAAAAAATAAATTATAAAGKREPHERSLA
;
A
#
# COMPACT_ATOMS: atom_id res chain seq x y z
N MET A 1 -30.33 -14.60 -29.63
CA MET A 1 -29.10 -14.18 -30.34
C MET A 1 -28.11 -13.69 -29.30
N ALA A 2 -26.90 -14.27 -29.22
CA ALA A 2 -25.86 -13.79 -28.33
C ALA A 2 -25.38 -12.42 -28.82
N LYS A 3 -25.42 -11.40 -27.96
CA LYS A 3 -24.98 -10.05 -28.28
C LYS A 3 -23.45 -10.08 -28.45
N GLU A 4 -22.97 -9.83 -29.66
CA GLU A 4 -21.54 -9.79 -29.96
C GLU A 4 -20.88 -8.68 -29.14
N ILE A 5 -19.99 -9.05 -28.22
CA ILE A 5 -19.29 -8.09 -27.35
C ILE A 5 -18.18 -7.45 -28.19
N LYS A 6 -18.42 -6.23 -28.66
CA LYS A 6 -17.43 -5.45 -29.40
C LYS A 6 -16.22 -5.17 -28.50
N LYS A 7 -15.06 -5.72 -28.86
CA LYS A 7 -13.79 -5.47 -28.17
C LYS A 7 -13.49 -3.96 -28.21
N SER A 8 -13.52 -3.31 -27.05
CA SER A 8 -13.05 -1.92 -26.92
C SER A 8 -11.54 -1.89 -27.10
N ASN A 9 -11.03 -0.92 -27.86
CA ASN A 9 -9.58 -0.69 -27.93
C ASN A 9 -9.07 -0.25 -26.56
N ILE A 10 -7.94 -0.81 -26.13
CA ILE A 10 -7.33 -0.52 -24.82
C ILE A 10 -6.86 0.94 -24.76
N TYR A 11 -6.37 1.50 -25.87
CA TYR A 11 -5.95 2.91 -25.95
C TYR A 11 -6.92 3.73 -26.83
N THR A 12 -7.32 4.89 -26.33
CA THR A 12 -8.23 5.82 -27.02
C THR A 12 -7.54 7.09 -27.53
N LYS A 13 -6.29 7.34 -27.12
CA LYS A 13 -5.51 8.58 -27.38
C LYS A 13 -6.12 9.88 -26.82
N THR A 14 -7.28 9.80 -26.15
CA THR A 14 -7.96 10.96 -25.56
C THR A 14 -7.18 11.59 -24.41
N GLY A 15 -6.17 10.91 -23.87
CA GLY A 15 -5.34 11.40 -22.77
C GLY A 15 -3.97 11.95 -23.20
N ASP A 16 -3.69 12.06 -24.50
CA ASP A 16 -2.38 12.47 -25.04
C ASP A 16 -2.06 13.94 -24.74
N GLN A 17 -3.08 14.77 -24.54
CA GLN A 17 -2.95 16.18 -24.11
C GLN A 17 -2.82 16.33 -22.58
N GLY A 18 -2.50 15.25 -21.85
CA GLY A 18 -2.28 15.30 -20.40
C GLY A 18 -3.54 15.44 -19.54
N THR A 19 -4.74 15.24 -20.11
CA THR A 19 -6.01 15.23 -19.35
C THR A 19 -6.63 13.83 -19.28
N SER A 20 -7.53 13.60 -18.33
CA SER A 20 -8.30 12.36 -18.19
C SER A 20 -9.67 12.62 -17.58
N SER A 21 -10.61 11.69 -17.78
CA SER A 21 -11.97 11.77 -17.22
C SER A 21 -12.07 11.04 -15.89
N LEU A 22 -12.83 11.60 -14.96
CA LEU A 22 -13.30 10.95 -13.73
C LEU A 22 -14.51 10.06 -14.01
N TYR A 23 -14.97 9.28 -13.01
CA TYR A 23 -16.18 8.46 -13.15
C TYR A 23 -17.45 9.29 -13.29
N THR A 24 -17.40 10.54 -12.81
CA THR A 24 -18.44 11.54 -13.00
C THR A 24 -18.53 12.06 -14.44
N GLY A 25 -17.54 11.74 -15.30
CA GLY A 25 -17.42 12.27 -16.66
C GLY A 25 -16.60 13.56 -16.75
N GLU A 26 -16.41 14.27 -15.63
CA GLU A 26 -15.60 15.48 -15.55
C GLU A 26 -14.16 15.23 -16.01
N ARG A 27 -13.59 16.13 -16.84
CA ARG A 27 -12.20 16.04 -17.28
C ARG A 27 -11.31 16.96 -16.46
N ARG A 28 -10.19 16.42 -15.96
CA ARG A 28 -9.14 17.20 -15.28
C ARG A 28 -7.76 16.88 -15.86
N THR A 29 -6.78 17.74 -15.59
CA THR A 29 -5.37 17.45 -15.84
C THR A 29 -4.93 16.21 -15.06
N LYS A 30 -4.10 15.35 -15.65
CA LYS A 30 -3.54 14.15 -14.99
C LYS A 30 -2.69 14.49 -13.77
N ALA A 31 -2.21 15.73 -13.64
CA ALA A 31 -1.47 16.20 -12.47
C ALA A 31 -2.37 16.56 -11.28
N HIS A 32 -3.70 16.56 -11.46
CA HIS A 32 -4.66 16.92 -10.43
C HIS A 32 -4.59 15.94 -9.24
N ALA A 33 -4.79 16.45 -8.01
CA ALA A 33 -4.65 15.67 -6.77
C ALA A 33 -5.44 14.35 -6.75
N ILE A 34 -6.64 14.32 -7.35
CA ILE A 34 -7.44 13.09 -7.53
C ILE A 34 -6.66 12.02 -8.30
N PHE A 35 -6.05 12.35 -9.44
CA PHE A 35 -5.32 11.37 -10.24
C PHE A 35 -4.02 10.95 -9.56
N ASN A 36 -3.37 11.83 -8.80
CA ASN A 36 -2.24 11.45 -7.96
C ASN A 36 -2.66 10.43 -6.89
N ALA A 37 -3.79 10.68 -6.19
CA ALA A 37 -4.32 9.75 -5.21
C ALA A 37 -4.75 8.40 -5.83
N LEU A 38 -5.40 8.43 -7.00
CA LEU A 38 -5.75 7.21 -7.76
C LEU A 38 -4.51 6.42 -8.15
N GLY A 39 -3.48 7.10 -8.67
CA GLY A 39 -2.21 6.47 -9.06
C GLY A 39 -1.49 5.84 -7.87
N ASP A 40 -1.42 6.53 -6.73
CA ASP A 40 -0.78 6.00 -5.53
C ASP A 40 -1.53 4.78 -4.96
N VAL A 41 -2.87 4.77 -5.01
CA VAL A 41 -3.71 3.63 -4.60
C VAL A 41 -3.53 2.44 -5.55
N ASP A 42 -3.46 2.69 -6.86
CA ASP A 42 -3.21 1.64 -7.87
C ASP A 42 -1.80 1.05 -7.77
N GLU A 43 -0.79 1.89 -7.49
CA GLU A 43 0.58 1.45 -7.23
C GLU A 43 0.65 0.59 -5.96
N LEU A 44 -0.05 0.98 -4.89
CA LEU A 44 -0.19 0.14 -3.70
C LEU A 44 -0.80 -1.22 -4.04
N ASN A 45 -1.87 -1.23 -4.84
CA ASN A 45 -2.54 -2.45 -5.25
C ASN A 45 -1.61 -3.38 -6.04
N SER A 46 -0.82 -2.81 -6.95
CA SER A 46 0.20 -3.53 -7.71
C SER A 46 1.31 -4.09 -6.82
N ALA A 47 1.78 -3.31 -5.83
CA ALA A 47 2.78 -3.75 -4.86
C ALA A 47 2.28 -4.90 -3.97
N LEU A 48 1.00 -4.88 -3.59
CA LEU A 48 0.36 -5.98 -2.88
C LEU A 48 0.26 -7.25 -3.72
N GLY A 49 -0.01 -7.13 -5.03
CA GLY A 49 0.03 -8.26 -5.95
C GLY A 49 1.39 -8.97 -5.97
N LEU A 50 2.48 -8.19 -5.94
CA LEU A 50 3.84 -8.73 -5.86
C LEU A 50 4.12 -9.37 -4.48
N ALA A 51 3.73 -8.71 -3.38
CA ALA A 51 3.86 -9.27 -2.04
C ALA A 51 3.09 -10.60 -1.88
N ARG A 52 1.87 -10.68 -2.43
CA ARG A 52 1.04 -11.88 -2.48
C ARG A 52 1.74 -13.01 -3.20
N ALA A 53 2.36 -12.75 -4.35
CA ALA A 53 3.10 -13.77 -5.10
C ALA A 53 4.19 -14.44 -4.25
N TYR A 54 4.92 -13.65 -3.44
CA TYR A 54 5.94 -14.18 -2.52
C TYR A 54 5.38 -14.88 -1.28
N CYS A 55 4.11 -14.65 -0.91
CA CYS A 55 3.46 -15.38 0.19
C CYS A 55 3.13 -16.83 -0.19
N VAL A 56 2.95 -17.12 -1.48
CA VAL A 56 2.65 -18.47 -2.01
C VAL A 56 3.92 -19.31 -2.17
N VAL A 57 5.08 -18.69 -2.35
CA VAL A 57 6.34 -19.40 -2.59
C VAL A 57 6.83 -20.06 -1.29
N PRO A 58 7.05 -21.39 -1.28
CA PRO A 58 7.67 -22.09 -0.15
C PRO A 58 9.08 -21.54 0.07
N SER A 59 9.44 -21.34 1.34
CA SER A 59 10.77 -20.86 1.70
C SER A 59 11.78 -21.94 1.35
N THR A 60 12.52 -21.74 0.26
CA THR A 60 13.61 -22.64 -0.12
C THR A 60 14.62 -22.61 1.01
N GLY A 61 14.61 -23.64 1.85
CA GLY A 61 15.58 -23.81 2.91
C GLY A 61 16.98 -23.66 2.34
N SER A 62 17.80 -22.84 2.98
CA SER A 62 19.22 -22.75 2.73
C SER A 62 19.86 -24.13 2.92
N THR A 63 20.02 -24.90 1.85
CA THR A 63 20.95 -26.02 1.80
C THR A 63 21.67 -26.02 0.45
N GLY A 64 22.95 -25.68 0.48
CA GLY A 64 23.93 -26.17 -0.49
C GLY A 64 24.02 -25.41 -1.81
N THR A 65 25.18 -24.79 -2.01
CA THR A 65 25.82 -24.43 -3.28
C THR A 65 25.47 -25.38 -4.43
N THR A 66 24.98 -24.85 -5.55
CA THR A 66 25.59 -24.98 -6.89
C THR A 66 24.91 -24.02 -7.85
N ASP A 67 25.74 -23.32 -8.63
CA ASP A 67 25.36 -22.55 -9.80
C ASP A 67 24.39 -23.31 -10.71
N SER A 68 23.32 -22.66 -11.14
CA SER A 68 22.82 -22.78 -12.52
C SER A 68 21.82 -21.67 -12.80
N ALA A 69 22.15 -20.88 -13.83
CA ALA A 69 21.25 -19.95 -14.48
C ALA A 69 20.00 -20.66 -15.04
N ALA A 70 18.97 -19.86 -15.30
CA ALA A 70 17.65 -20.22 -15.85
C ALA A 70 16.61 -20.71 -14.83
N ALA A 71 16.04 -19.77 -14.07
CA ALA A 71 14.72 -19.94 -13.47
C ALA A 71 13.64 -19.85 -14.57
N THR A 72 13.39 -20.98 -15.23
CA THR A 72 12.25 -21.17 -16.12
C THR A 72 10.97 -21.09 -15.30
N CYS A 73 10.12 -20.12 -15.65
CA CYS A 73 8.75 -20.00 -15.22
C CYS A 73 7.93 -21.20 -15.75
N THR A 74 7.71 -22.21 -14.91
CA THR A 74 6.64 -23.19 -15.13
C THR A 74 5.96 -23.52 -13.81
N THR A 75 4.68 -23.16 -13.73
CA THR A 75 3.72 -23.63 -12.73
C THR A 75 3.64 -25.15 -12.72
N ALA A 76 3.84 -25.75 -11.55
CA ALA A 76 3.31 -27.08 -11.23
C ALA A 76 2.76 -27.04 -9.80
N VAL A 77 1.43 -26.97 -9.70
CA VAL A 77 0.70 -27.45 -8.53
C VAL A 77 0.69 -28.97 -8.63
N THR A 78 1.36 -29.64 -7.70
CA THR A 78 0.92 -30.87 -7.01
C THR A 78 2.07 -31.36 -6.14
N GLY A 79 1.90 -31.25 -4.81
CA GLY A 79 2.87 -31.77 -3.85
C GLY A 79 2.47 -31.41 -2.44
N SER A 80 2.03 -32.41 -1.69
CA SER A 80 1.65 -32.38 -0.28
C SER A 80 2.81 -32.06 0.66
N GLY A 81 3.39 -30.86 0.52
CA GLY A 81 4.33 -30.26 1.46
C GLY A 81 3.60 -29.20 2.26
N ALA A 82 3.82 -29.15 3.58
CA ALA A 82 3.17 -28.26 4.52
C ALA A 82 2.87 -26.88 3.89
N GLU A 83 1.59 -26.55 3.73
CA GLU A 83 1.16 -25.24 3.27
C GLU A 83 1.95 -24.18 4.03
N SER A 84 2.62 -23.29 3.30
CA SER A 84 3.37 -22.21 3.93
C SER A 84 2.40 -21.44 4.83
N ARG A 85 2.67 -21.37 6.14
CA ARG A 85 1.77 -20.70 7.10
C ARG A 85 1.57 -19.21 6.76
N LYS A 86 2.49 -18.60 6.01
CA LYS A 86 2.32 -17.23 5.47
C LYS A 86 1.30 -17.17 4.32
N GLY A 87 0.95 -18.30 3.72
CA GLY A 87 -0.15 -18.43 2.74
C GLY A 87 -1.51 -18.00 3.31
N GLN A 88 -1.67 -17.99 4.64
CA GLN A 88 -2.85 -17.42 5.31
C GLN A 88 -3.03 -15.92 5.04
N LEU A 89 -1.97 -15.20 4.66
CA LEU A 89 -2.06 -13.79 4.26
C LEU A 89 -2.67 -13.61 2.87
N VAL A 90 -2.67 -14.64 2.01
CA VAL A 90 -3.06 -14.50 0.60
C VAL A 90 -4.52 -14.07 0.44
N PRO A 91 -5.52 -14.71 1.09
CA PRO A 91 -6.92 -14.27 0.99
C PRO A 91 -7.12 -12.85 1.54
N LEU A 92 -6.44 -12.50 2.64
CA LEU A 92 -6.50 -11.15 3.21
C LEU A 92 -5.93 -10.10 2.26
N ILE A 93 -4.81 -10.39 1.60
CA ILE A 93 -4.24 -9.49 0.60
C ILE A 93 -5.20 -9.34 -0.58
N GLU A 94 -5.83 -10.41 -1.06
CA GLU A 94 -6.84 -10.34 -2.14
C GLU A 94 -8.04 -9.47 -1.75
N ASP A 95 -8.57 -9.63 -0.53
CA ASP A 95 -9.65 -8.81 -0.01
C ASP A 95 -9.24 -7.32 0.08
N ILE A 96 -8.00 -7.04 0.46
CA ILE A 96 -7.44 -5.68 0.45
C ILE A 96 -7.31 -5.15 -0.97
N GLN A 97 -6.85 -5.95 -1.94
CA GLN A 97 -6.76 -5.52 -3.35
C GLN A 97 -8.15 -5.15 -3.90
N CYS A 98 -9.20 -5.90 -3.53
CA CYS A 98 -10.59 -5.55 -3.84
C CYS A 98 -11.01 -4.24 -3.16
N ALA A 99 -10.70 -4.06 -1.87
CA ALA A 99 -10.98 -2.82 -1.16
C ALA A 99 -10.28 -1.60 -1.78
N LEU A 100 -9.04 -1.73 -2.28
CA LEU A 100 -8.33 -0.66 -2.96
C LEU A 100 -9.00 -0.24 -4.29
N LEU A 101 -9.65 -1.16 -5.00
CA LEU A 101 -10.44 -0.83 -6.19
C LEU A 101 -11.72 -0.06 -5.83
N GLU A 102 -12.39 -0.43 -4.74
CA GLU A 102 -13.53 0.33 -4.21
C GLU A 102 -13.10 1.73 -3.75
N ILE A 103 -11.95 1.84 -3.06
CA ILE A 103 -11.35 3.13 -2.70
C ILE A 103 -11.06 3.97 -3.96
N GLY A 104 -10.48 3.36 -5.01
CA GLY A 104 -10.26 4.03 -6.28
C GLY A 104 -11.56 4.57 -6.88
N SER A 105 -12.65 3.79 -6.80
CA SER A 105 -13.97 4.22 -7.26
C SER A 105 -14.54 5.39 -6.46
N SER A 106 -14.35 5.38 -5.14
CA SER A 106 -14.73 6.48 -4.24
C SER A 106 -13.93 7.76 -4.54
N ILE A 107 -12.60 7.67 -4.70
CA ILE A 107 -11.73 8.81 -5.05
C ILE A 107 -12.06 9.34 -6.45
N GLY A 108 -12.36 8.46 -7.40
CA GLY A 108 -12.76 8.79 -8.77
C GLY A 108 -14.14 9.45 -8.90
N THR A 109 -14.89 9.52 -7.80
CA THR A 109 -16.23 10.14 -7.71
C THR A 109 -16.26 11.21 -6.61
N PRO A 110 -15.63 12.39 -6.84
CA PRO A 110 -15.48 13.41 -5.80
C PRO A 110 -16.82 13.90 -5.26
N ARG A 111 -16.94 13.99 -3.93
CA ARG A 111 -18.17 14.43 -3.24
C ARG A 111 -18.52 15.90 -3.49
N THR A 112 -17.53 16.71 -3.82
CA THR A 112 -17.66 18.13 -4.16
C THR A 112 -17.96 18.39 -5.64
N TRP A 113 -18.15 17.33 -6.44
CA TRP A 113 -18.44 17.47 -7.86
C TRP A 113 -19.81 18.14 -8.09
N LYS A 114 -19.84 19.08 -9.05
CA LYS A 114 -21.04 19.66 -9.65
C LYS A 114 -21.12 19.18 -11.10
N ALA A 115 -22.33 18.85 -11.59
CA ALA A 115 -22.52 18.44 -12.98
C ALA A 115 -21.90 19.47 -13.95
N PRO A 116 -21.29 19.06 -15.07
CA PRO A 116 -20.80 20.00 -16.08
C PRO A 116 -21.97 20.89 -16.51
N GLN A 117 -21.84 22.20 -16.33
CA GLN A 117 -22.71 23.13 -17.06
C GLN A 117 -22.35 23.01 -18.54
N ASP A 118 -23.34 23.04 -19.43
CA ASP A 118 -23.14 23.07 -20.88
C ASP A 118 -22.38 24.36 -21.25
N GLU A 119 -21.07 24.38 -21.06
CA GLU A 119 -20.19 25.45 -21.48
C GLU A 119 -19.62 25.08 -22.84
N SER A 120 -20.23 25.64 -23.88
CA SER A 120 -19.66 25.77 -25.22
C SER A 120 -18.45 26.72 -25.25
N ASP A 121 -17.55 26.67 -24.27
CA ASP A 121 -16.38 27.53 -24.27
C ASP A 121 -15.16 26.87 -23.64
N THR A 122 -14.23 26.48 -24.49
CA THR A 122 -12.91 26.00 -24.11
C THR A 122 -12.07 27.18 -23.64
N THR A 123 -11.79 27.28 -22.33
CA THR A 123 -10.56 27.93 -21.87
C THR A 123 -9.97 27.22 -20.65
N PRO A 124 -8.66 26.95 -20.62
CA PRO A 124 -8.02 26.32 -19.46
C PRO A 124 -7.69 27.42 -18.45
N ALA A 125 -8.41 27.47 -17.34
CA ALA A 125 -8.04 28.33 -16.22
C ALA A 125 -8.07 27.55 -14.90
N ASP A 126 -6.87 27.32 -14.39
CA ASP A 126 -6.56 27.34 -12.97
C ASP A 126 -7.15 28.61 -12.34
N GLN A 127 -8.13 28.47 -11.44
CA GLN A 127 -8.43 29.46 -10.40
C GLN A 127 -9.34 28.86 -9.33
N GLY A 128 -8.87 28.98 -8.08
CA GLY A 128 -9.62 28.65 -6.89
C GLY A 128 -10.74 29.64 -6.57
N VAL A 129 -11.43 29.28 -5.49
CA VAL A 129 -12.54 29.98 -4.83
C VAL A 129 -13.86 29.90 -5.60
N ALA A 130 -14.56 28.78 -5.38
CA ALA A 130 -15.98 28.69 -5.68
C ALA A 130 -16.76 29.68 -4.80
N ALA A 131 -17.31 30.71 -5.43
CA ALA A 131 -18.38 31.49 -4.85
C ALA A 131 -19.61 30.59 -4.66
N ALA A 132 -20.20 30.63 -3.47
CA ALA A 132 -21.50 30.04 -3.19
C ALA A 132 -22.57 30.91 -3.88
N GLY A 133 -22.89 30.59 -5.13
CA GLY A 133 -24.15 30.94 -5.76
C GLY A 133 -25.16 29.82 -5.48
N ASP A 134 -26.29 30.18 -4.91
CA ASP A 134 -27.46 29.32 -4.70
C ASP A 134 -28.15 29.04 -6.05
N ASP A 135 -27.46 28.32 -6.94
CA ASP A 135 -28.07 27.79 -8.16
C ASP A 135 -28.84 26.51 -7.80
N GLU A 136 -30.16 26.56 -7.95
CA GLU A 136 -31.07 25.43 -7.70
C GLU A 136 -30.73 24.27 -8.65
N GLU A 137 -30.07 23.23 -8.12
CA GLU A 137 -29.61 22.05 -8.88
C GLU A 137 -30.83 21.29 -9.44
N ASP A 138 -30.79 20.94 -10.73
CA ASP A 138 -31.83 20.13 -11.39
C ASP A 138 -32.07 18.82 -10.60
N PRO A 139 -33.31 18.51 -10.18
CA PRO A 139 -33.64 17.31 -9.41
C PRO A 139 -33.15 16.00 -10.04
N GLU A 140 -33.10 15.90 -11.38
CA GLU A 140 -32.63 14.69 -12.06
C GLU A 140 -31.11 14.48 -11.89
N GLU A 141 -30.31 15.53 -12.09
CA GLU A 141 -28.86 15.49 -11.88
C GLU A 141 -28.50 15.30 -10.41
N ALA A 142 -29.25 15.92 -9.48
CA ALA A 142 -29.08 15.69 -8.04
C ALA A 142 -29.33 14.22 -7.67
N ALA A 143 -30.38 13.59 -8.21
CA ALA A 143 -30.68 12.17 -7.99
C ALA A 143 -29.61 11.24 -8.58
N LYS A 144 -29.11 11.56 -9.78
CA LYS A 144 -28.02 10.83 -10.44
C LYS A 144 -26.72 10.92 -9.64
N ARG A 145 -26.35 12.11 -9.15
CA ARG A 145 -25.21 12.32 -8.27
C ARG A 145 -25.36 11.53 -6.97
N ALA A 146 -26.52 11.60 -6.31
CA ALA A 146 -26.79 10.81 -5.11
C ALA A 146 -26.63 9.30 -5.34
N ARG A 147 -27.12 8.79 -6.47
CA ARG A 147 -26.96 7.38 -6.86
C ARG A 147 -25.50 7.00 -7.08
N MET A 148 -24.73 7.83 -7.81
CA MET A 148 -23.30 7.59 -8.05
C MET A 148 -22.51 7.55 -6.74
N LEU A 149 -22.73 8.54 -5.86
CA LEU A 149 -22.09 8.61 -4.55
C LEU A 149 -22.46 7.42 -3.65
N ALA A 150 -23.72 6.95 -3.70
CA ALA A 150 -24.13 5.75 -2.99
C ALA A 150 -23.45 4.48 -3.55
N SER A 151 -23.34 4.37 -4.88
CA SER A 151 -22.72 3.21 -5.54
C SER A 151 -21.19 3.15 -5.40
N THR A 152 -20.57 4.26 -5.02
CA THR A 152 -19.10 4.39 -4.86
C THR A 152 -18.70 4.71 -3.42
N ALA A 153 -19.65 4.64 -2.48
CA ALA A 153 -19.37 4.77 -1.06
C ALA A 153 -18.45 3.63 -0.61
N PHE A 154 -17.47 3.96 0.22
CA PHE A 154 -16.51 2.99 0.71
C PHE A 154 -16.68 2.74 2.21
N ASP A 155 -16.94 1.49 2.58
CA ASP A 155 -16.93 1.02 3.98
C ASP A 155 -17.74 1.91 4.94
N ALA A 156 -18.97 2.29 4.55
CA ALA A 156 -19.82 3.20 5.32
C ALA A 156 -20.14 2.65 6.73
N GLU A 157 -20.30 1.34 6.83
CA GLU A 157 -20.55 0.63 8.08
C GLU A 157 -19.27 0.26 8.85
N GLY A 158 -18.08 0.49 8.27
CA GLY A 158 -16.79 0.20 8.91
C GLY A 158 -16.46 -1.29 9.06
N VAL A 159 -17.12 -2.17 8.30
CA VAL A 159 -16.92 -3.62 8.34
C VAL A 159 -15.51 -4.02 7.91
N ARG A 160 -15.01 -3.41 6.82
CA ARG A 160 -13.66 -3.70 6.31
C ARG A 160 -12.59 -3.15 7.27
N LEU A 161 -12.82 -1.97 7.85
CA LEU A 161 -11.96 -1.42 8.88
C LEU A 161 -11.87 -2.34 10.10
N ALA A 162 -13.00 -2.81 10.61
CA ALA A 162 -13.04 -3.74 11.74
C ALA A 162 -12.34 -5.07 11.43
N ALA A 163 -12.47 -5.58 10.20
CA ALA A 163 -11.76 -6.78 9.77
C ALA A 163 -10.23 -6.60 9.76
N LEU A 164 -9.72 -5.42 9.34
CA LEU A 164 -8.29 -5.10 9.43
C LEU A 164 -7.80 -5.05 10.88
N GLU A 165 -8.57 -4.42 11.77
CA GLU A 165 -8.22 -4.33 13.19
C GLU A 165 -8.17 -5.72 13.84
N HIS A 166 -9.17 -6.56 13.57
CA HIS A 166 -9.17 -7.94 14.02
C HIS A 166 -7.97 -8.75 13.47
N ALA A 167 -7.61 -8.56 12.20
CA ALA A 167 -6.45 -9.22 11.61
C ALA A 167 -5.13 -8.75 12.26
N ILE A 168 -5.00 -7.46 12.55
CA ILE A 168 -3.86 -6.89 13.28
C ILE A 168 -3.72 -7.57 14.64
N ASP A 169 -4.78 -7.59 15.43
CA ASP A 169 -4.78 -8.18 16.78
C ASP A 169 -4.43 -9.67 16.74
N LEU A 170 -5.01 -10.40 15.77
CA LEU A 170 -4.74 -11.83 15.58
C LEU A 170 -3.26 -12.07 15.29
N TYR A 171 -2.69 -11.42 14.27
CA TYR A 171 -1.31 -11.69 13.89
C TYR A 171 -0.30 -11.15 14.90
N ASP A 172 -0.55 -10.00 15.53
CA ASP A 172 0.34 -9.47 16.58
C ASP A 172 0.41 -10.42 17.79
N SER A 173 -0.71 -11.07 18.14
CA SER A 173 -0.74 -12.08 19.23
C SER A 173 0.16 -13.30 18.97
N LEU A 174 0.49 -13.58 17.71
CA LEU A 174 1.35 -14.70 17.29
C LEU A 174 2.83 -14.31 17.19
N LEU A 175 3.15 -13.03 17.38
CA LEU A 175 4.49 -12.47 17.22
C LEU A 175 5.16 -12.22 18.57
N PRO A 176 6.51 -12.33 18.64
CA PRO A 176 7.26 -11.80 19.75
C PRO A 176 7.02 -10.30 19.92
N ARG A 177 6.92 -9.86 21.17
CA ARG A 177 6.71 -8.45 21.51
C ARG A 177 7.82 -7.57 20.91
N LEU A 178 7.42 -6.53 20.19
CA LEU A 178 8.36 -5.57 19.62
C LEU A 178 8.87 -4.63 20.72
N THR A 179 10.19 -4.58 20.91
CA THR A 179 10.84 -3.70 21.90
C THR A 179 11.69 -2.62 21.27
N ASN A 180 12.07 -2.80 20.00
CA ASN A 180 12.96 -1.91 19.26
C ASN A 180 12.44 -1.72 17.83
N PHE A 181 12.87 -0.64 17.17
CA PHE A 181 12.61 -0.48 15.74
C PHE A 181 13.31 -1.58 14.94
N ILE A 182 12.65 -2.06 13.89
CA ILE A 182 13.16 -3.06 12.96
C ILE A 182 13.44 -2.45 11.59
N LEU A 183 14.46 -2.95 10.92
CA LEU A 183 14.73 -2.63 9.52
C LEU A 183 13.75 -3.41 8.62
N PRO A 184 13.25 -2.80 7.53
CA PRO A 184 12.50 -3.52 6.50
C PRO A 184 13.34 -4.66 5.90
N SER A 185 13.13 -5.88 6.38
CA SER A 185 13.94 -7.07 6.09
C SER A 185 13.10 -8.33 6.34
N GLY A 186 13.70 -9.51 6.48
CA GLY A 186 12.95 -10.73 6.82
C GLY A 186 12.46 -11.57 5.62
N GLY A 187 13.22 -11.55 4.52
CA GLY A 187 12.90 -12.32 3.30
C GLY A 187 12.04 -11.55 2.30
N LEU A 188 11.77 -12.16 1.14
CA LEU A 188 11.10 -11.49 0.02
C LEU A 188 9.66 -11.07 0.37
N ALA A 189 8.87 -11.96 0.98
CA ALA A 189 7.49 -11.64 1.36
C ALA A 189 7.45 -10.47 2.35
N SER A 190 8.22 -10.54 3.44
CA SER A 190 8.28 -9.49 4.47
C SER A 190 8.76 -8.14 3.90
N SER A 191 9.82 -8.17 3.09
CA SER A 191 10.39 -6.94 2.50
C SER A 191 9.40 -6.25 1.56
N HIS A 192 8.66 -7.02 0.74
CA HIS A 192 7.63 -6.46 -0.15
C HIS A 192 6.41 -5.96 0.62
N LEU A 193 6.03 -6.60 1.74
CA LEU A 193 4.98 -6.07 2.62
C LEU A 193 5.40 -4.76 3.28
N HIS A 194 6.66 -4.61 3.68
CA HIS A 194 7.18 -3.32 4.15
C HIS A 194 7.27 -2.26 3.05
N LEU A 195 7.57 -2.64 1.82
CA LEU A 195 7.50 -1.74 0.66
C LEU A 195 6.05 -1.27 0.45
N ALA A 196 5.09 -2.20 0.38
CA ALA A 196 3.67 -1.89 0.27
C ALA A 196 3.20 -0.99 1.42
N ARG A 197 3.66 -1.21 2.65
CA ARG A 197 3.40 -0.32 3.79
C ARG A 197 3.84 1.12 3.52
N SER A 198 5.02 1.33 2.94
CA SER A 198 5.52 2.67 2.64
C SER A 198 4.73 3.36 1.52
N ILE A 199 4.30 2.60 0.51
CA ILE A 199 3.44 3.06 -0.59
C ILE A 199 2.05 3.38 -0.06
N CYS A 200 1.50 2.56 0.85
CA CYS A 200 0.23 2.81 1.50
C CYS A 200 0.22 4.14 2.26
N ARG A 201 1.28 4.43 3.01
CA ARG A 201 1.43 5.73 3.67
C ARG A 201 1.58 6.89 2.68
N ARG A 202 2.12 6.65 1.48
CA ARG A 202 2.16 7.67 0.42
C ARG A 202 0.78 7.92 -0.16
N ALA A 203 0.04 6.86 -0.49
CA ALA A 203 -1.36 6.95 -0.92
C ALA A 203 -2.23 7.68 0.10
N GLU A 204 -2.07 7.37 1.40
CA GLU A 204 -2.72 8.10 2.49
C GLU A 204 -2.44 9.60 2.42
N ARG A 205 -1.17 10.01 2.30
CA ARG A 205 -0.80 11.43 2.17
C ARG A 205 -1.36 12.10 0.92
N ALA A 206 -1.49 11.38 -0.20
CA ALA A 206 -2.12 11.92 -1.40
C ALA A 206 -3.64 12.06 -1.28
N VAL A 207 -4.28 11.21 -0.47
CA VAL A 207 -5.72 11.28 -0.18
C VAL A 207 -6.06 12.38 0.83
N VAL A 208 -5.18 12.67 1.80
CA VAL A 208 -5.44 13.66 2.88
C VAL A 208 -5.94 15.02 2.37
N PRO A 209 -5.33 15.67 1.34
CA PRO A 209 -5.85 16.92 0.79
C PRO A 209 -7.28 16.81 0.25
N LEU A 210 -7.67 15.65 -0.31
CA LEU A 210 -9.03 15.41 -0.79
C LEU A 210 -10.02 15.28 0.37
N LEU A 211 -9.60 14.68 1.49
CA LEU A 211 -10.42 14.61 2.70
C LEU A 211 -10.63 15.99 3.33
N GLN A 212 -9.56 16.80 3.36
CA GLN A 212 -9.59 18.16 3.92
C GLN A 212 -10.46 19.11 3.10
N SER A 213 -10.46 18.97 1.77
CA SER A 213 -11.34 19.76 0.89
C SER A 213 -12.79 19.27 0.84
N GLY A 214 -13.10 18.14 1.48
CA GLY A 214 -14.42 17.50 1.45
C GLY A 214 -14.70 16.70 0.17
N ALA A 215 -13.75 16.61 -0.77
CA ALA A 215 -13.88 15.84 -2.00
C ALA A 215 -13.84 14.33 -1.78
N GLY A 216 -13.12 13.86 -0.75
CA GLY A 216 -12.96 12.45 -0.42
C GLY A 216 -13.77 11.97 0.78
N GLU A 217 -13.93 10.66 0.91
CA GLU A 217 -14.65 10.02 2.00
C GLU A 217 -13.75 9.70 3.20
N LYS A 218 -14.19 10.04 4.42
CA LYS A 218 -13.38 9.86 5.63
C LYS A 218 -13.03 8.40 5.95
N SER A 219 -13.88 7.44 5.57
CA SER A 219 -13.65 6.00 5.75
C SER A 219 -12.39 5.54 5.01
N VAL A 220 -12.14 6.07 3.80
CA VAL A 220 -10.92 5.79 3.00
C VAL A 220 -9.67 6.15 3.78
N GLY A 221 -9.62 7.34 4.39
CA GLY A 221 -8.47 7.78 5.19
C GLY A 221 -8.22 6.88 6.40
N LYS A 222 -9.29 6.51 7.12
CA LYS A 222 -9.19 5.59 8.27
C LYS A 222 -8.67 4.22 7.85
N TYR A 223 -9.18 3.68 6.74
CA TYR A 223 -8.79 2.38 6.22
C TYR A 223 -7.33 2.37 5.76
N LEU A 224 -6.87 3.36 5.00
CA LEU A 224 -5.46 3.44 4.56
C LEU A 224 -4.49 3.57 5.75
N ASN A 225 -4.84 4.40 6.74
CA ASN A 225 -4.04 4.51 7.96
C ASN A 225 -3.90 3.13 8.65
N ARG A 226 -5.03 2.43 8.86
CA ARG A 226 -5.05 1.12 9.50
C ARG A 226 -4.40 0.03 8.66
N LEU A 227 -4.54 0.09 7.34
CA LEU A 227 -3.89 -0.83 6.41
C LEU A 227 -2.37 -0.75 6.53
N SER A 228 -1.81 0.44 6.77
CA SER A 228 -0.37 0.58 6.98
C SER A 228 0.12 -0.12 8.27
N ASP A 229 -0.71 -0.17 9.32
CA ASP A 229 -0.43 -0.95 10.53
C ASP A 229 -0.51 -2.46 10.24
N PHE A 230 -1.56 -2.90 9.54
CA PHE A 230 -1.71 -4.29 9.13
C PHE A 230 -0.51 -4.77 8.31
N LEU A 231 -0.07 -3.99 7.33
CA LEU A 231 1.08 -4.36 6.48
C LEU A 231 2.38 -4.45 7.28
N PHE A 232 2.52 -3.68 8.37
CA PHE A 232 3.64 -3.83 9.30
C PHE A 232 3.57 -5.18 10.02
N VAL A 233 2.43 -5.53 10.61
CA VAL A 233 2.24 -6.80 11.33
C VAL A 233 2.36 -8.00 10.40
N ALA A 234 1.76 -7.93 9.20
CA ALA A 234 1.85 -8.97 8.18
C ALA A 234 3.30 -9.20 7.72
N ALA A 235 4.10 -8.13 7.58
CA ALA A 235 5.51 -8.27 7.23
C ALA A 235 6.28 -9.05 8.30
N ARG A 236 6.06 -8.74 9.58
CA ARG A 236 6.67 -9.46 10.71
C ARG A 236 6.24 -10.92 10.74
N PHE A 237 4.95 -11.17 10.56
CA PHE A 237 4.39 -12.53 10.49
C PHE A 237 5.02 -13.34 9.35
N ALA A 238 5.12 -12.77 8.15
CA ALA A 238 5.76 -13.42 7.01
C ALA A 238 7.22 -13.78 7.29
N ALA A 239 7.99 -12.88 7.92
CA ALA A 239 9.38 -13.16 8.31
C ALA A 239 9.47 -14.32 9.30
N GLN A 240 8.62 -14.34 10.33
CA GLN A 240 8.58 -15.42 11.32
C GLN A 240 8.22 -16.77 10.70
N GLN A 241 7.25 -16.81 9.78
CA GLN A 241 6.88 -18.06 9.09
C GLN A 241 8.00 -18.57 8.18
N ASP A 242 8.85 -17.68 7.68
CA ASP A 242 10.03 -18.02 6.87
C ASP A 242 11.27 -18.36 7.71
N GLY A 243 11.14 -18.37 9.05
CA GLY A 243 12.27 -18.57 9.97
C GLY A 243 13.31 -17.46 9.90
N GLN A 244 12.96 -16.31 9.34
CA GLN A 244 13.85 -15.15 9.23
C GLN A 244 13.82 -14.33 10.51
N THR A 245 14.98 -13.80 10.91
CA THR A 245 15.08 -12.94 12.08
C THR A 245 14.96 -11.48 11.67
N GLU A 246 14.17 -10.72 12.42
CA GLU A 246 14.03 -9.27 12.24
C GLU A 246 15.35 -8.56 12.58
N VAL A 247 15.83 -7.70 11.68
CA VAL A 247 17.05 -6.94 11.94
C VAL A 247 16.71 -5.70 12.78
N VAL A 248 17.19 -5.66 14.01
CA VAL A 248 16.99 -4.51 14.92
C VAL A 248 17.79 -3.30 14.44
N PHE A 249 17.13 -2.14 14.37
CA PHE A 249 17.77 -0.86 14.06
C PHE A 249 18.80 -0.50 15.14
N ARG A 250 20.01 -0.13 14.71
CA ARG A 250 21.09 0.34 15.60
C ARG A 250 21.32 1.82 15.35
N ALA A 251 21.00 2.65 16.35
CA ALA A 251 21.31 4.08 16.27
C ALA A 251 22.82 4.32 16.25
N ALA A 252 23.29 5.28 15.44
CA ALA A 252 24.71 5.58 15.28
C ALA A 252 25.43 5.91 16.61
N ALA A 253 24.74 6.58 17.54
CA ALA A 253 25.27 6.88 18.87
C ALA A 253 25.54 5.61 19.72
N ALA A 254 24.70 4.58 19.59
CA ALA A 254 24.88 3.30 20.27
C ALA A 254 26.03 2.48 19.66
N ALA A 255 26.21 2.54 18.33
CA ALA A 255 27.30 1.87 17.64
C ALA A 255 28.68 2.47 18.00
N ALA A 256 28.79 3.80 18.11
CA ALA A 256 30.02 4.47 18.54
C ALA A 256 30.40 4.12 19.99
N THR A 257 29.42 4.01 20.89
CA THR A 257 29.63 3.65 22.30
C THR A 257 30.10 2.19 22.46
N ALA A 258 29.52 1.26 21.68
CA ALA A 258 29.96 -0.14 21.66
C ALA A 258 31.38 -0.29 21.10
N ALA A 259 31.72 0.45 20.04
CA ALA A 259 33.07 0.47 19.47
C ALA A 259 34.11 1.02 20.45
N ALA A 260 33.80 2.11 21.16
CA ALA A 260 34.68 2.68 22.19
C ALA A 260 34.90 1.73 23.38
N THR A 261 33.84 1.05 23.83
CA THR A 261 33.93 0.08 24.94
C THR A 261 34.78 -1.14 24.57
N THR A 262 34.65 -1.63 23.34
CA THR A 262 35.44 -2.77 22.82
C THR A 262 36.92 -2.40 22.64
N ALA A 263 37.21 -1.17 22.17
CA ALA A 263 38.58 -0.67 22.05
C ALA A 263 39.28 -0.51 23.41
N THR A 264 38.54 -0.06 24.43
CA THR A 264 39.07 0.11 25.79
C THR A 264 39.34 -1.24 26.47
N ALA A 265 38.47 -2.25 26.25
CA ALA A 265 38.67 -3.61 26.75
C ALA A 265 39.86 -4.34 26.07
N ALA A 266 40.13 -4.05 24.79
CA ALA A 266 41.30 -4.58 24.08
C ALA A 266 42.62 -3.94 24.54
N ALA A 267 42.59 -2.67 24.98
CA ALA A 267 43.76 -1.98 25.52
C ALA A 267 44.17 -2.45 26.93
N GLY A 268 43.21 -2.92 27.74
CA GLY A 268 43.45 -3.39 29.12
C GLY A 268 44.06 -4.79 29.25
N LYS A 269 44.29 -5.53 28.15
CA LYS A 269 44.86 -6.90 28.15
C LYS A 269 46.35 -6.98 27.80
N ARG A 270 47.07 -5.86 27.68
CA ARG A 270 48.53 -5.88 27.53
C ARG A 270 49.18 -5.95 28.91
N GLU A 271 49.45 -7.16 29.40
CA GLU A 271 50.26 -7.35 30.60
C GLU A 271 51.71 -6.87 30.38
N PRO A 272 52.34 -6.24 31.39
CA PRO A 272 53.70 -5.78 31.29
C PRO A 272 54.65 -6.97 31.51
N HIS A 273 55.17 -7.55 30.42
CA HIS A 273 56.34 -8.43 30.53
C HIS A 273 57.57 -7.59 30.92
N GLU A 274 58.01 -7.85 32.15
CA GLU A 274 59.35 -7.67 32.75
C GLU A 274 60.38 -6.83 31.97
N ARG A 275 60.78 -5.70 32.57
CA ARG A 275 62.11 -5.14 32.37
C ARG A 275 62.96 -5.46 33.61
N SER A 276 63.84 -6.44 33.44
CA SER A 276 64.95 -6.73 34.34
C SER A 276 66.26 -6.47 33.60
N LEU A 277 67.19 -5.80 34.29
CA LEU A 277 68.64 -5.68 34.04
C LEU A 277 69.11 -4.69 32.95
N ALA A 278 69.67 -3.56 33.39
CA ALA A 278 71.11 -3.37 33.58
C ALA A 278 71.38 -2.14 34.47
#